data_AF-A0A8T2UHV9-F1
#
_entry.id   AF-A0A8T2UHV9-F1
#
_cell.length_a   1.000
_cell.length_b   1.000
_cell.length_c   1.000
_cell.angle_alpha   90.00
_cell.angle_beta   90.00
_cell.angle_gamma   90.00
#
_symmetry.space_group_name_H-M   'P 1'
#
loop_
_entity.id
_entity.type
_entity.pdbx_description
1 polymer ?
#
loop_
_entity_poly.entity_id
_entity_poly.type
_entity_poly.pdbx_seq_one_letter_code
_entity_poly.pdbx_strand_id
1 'polypeptide(L)'
;MSSLATAAARCHSRSSTGDVSRTSSTLVMPSPLRKHRIRLSAKVRRRPSFPLLAIDSELTPSQDANAPSSSSSSSSSPSPLSSSTLSPTVVPSIREVPGSYGAPLLGVALDKLNYFVVQGRDEFFYSLMRRYQSTVVRVNMPPGPPFFPDSRAIMLLDHKSIRVLFDTSKVEKRDVFAGTYMPSTDFTGGFRMLPYLDPSEPKHASLKGFCFDILRSSAPRFLPEFHTAFREAADEWDAQLLAKGEASYTAGCQNFVLCFLCRSMIEIDPSAPGPASLAEQGPSLIQAWTALQLVPQTSLGLPTPIEVLLQTFPVPYTLVSNQYNKIYQFFFTNAQHVLDIAEQKYGLDREEACHNLLFLICFNTWGGMQLLMPSIVRRIDSAGVSFQRELARDVRSAVGEDGRLTMAALERMKLVKSTVYEVLRMDPPVPFQYGRAKEDLIVESHDASYRIRKGELLGGYQKIAMRDPKAFQFPDTFMPRRFMGPDAERLLQNVTWSNGPETEDPTLNNKQCAGKDFVNMLARMFIAELYLRYDFFKLGPISGSGPTAQYKFKVLQRRRDGSS
;
A
#
# COMPACT_ATOMS: atom_id res chain seq x y z
N MET A 1 56.19 -26.15 12.39
CA MET A 1 56.41 -26.26 13.85
C MET A 1 55.44 -25.26 14.48
N SER A 2 54.30 -25.70 15.04
CA SER A 2 54.14 -26.08 16.46
C SER A 2 54.71 -24.97 17.36
N SER A 3 54.01 -24.30 18.28
CA SER A 3 52.89 -24.58 19.18
C SER A 3 52.50 -23.20 19.76
N LEU A 4 51.23 -22.79 19.85
CA LEU A 4 50.29 -23.05 20.95
C LEU A 4 50.79 -22.60 22.35
N ALA A 5 49.81 -22.06 23.10
CA ALA A 5 49.70 -21.97 24.56
C ALA A 5 50.32 -20.74 25.28
N THR A 6 49.74 -20.09 26.31
CA THR A 6 48.42 -20.07 27.00
C THR A 6 48.49 -18.93 28.05
N ALA A 7 47.32 -18.43 28.49
CA ALA A 7 46.97 -18.02 29.87
C ALA A 7 47.54 -16.68 30.42
N ALA A 8 46.68 -15.72 30.78
CA ALA A 8 45.89 -15.61 32.04
C ALA A 8 46.78 -15.31 33.27
N ALA A 9 46.44 -14.51 34.27
CA ALA A 9 45.40 -13.52 34.59
C ALA A 9 45.79 -12.90 35.96
N ARG A 10 45.23 -11.72 36.31
CA ARG A 10 45.03 -11.15 37.68
C ARG A 10 46.26 -10.70 38.48
N CYS A 11 46.26 -9.43 38.93
CA CYS A 11 45.77 -8.92 40.24
C CYS A 11 46.19 -7.42 40.38
N HIS A 12 45.29 -6.51 40.79
CA HIS A 12 45.30 -5.76 42.09
C HIS A 12 46.65 -5.07 42.40
N SER A 13 46.79 -3.79 42.77
CA SER A 13 45.91 -2.74 43.30
C SER A 13 46.77 -1.46 43.51
N ARG A 14 46.11 -0.34 43.90
CA ARG A 14 46.62 0.91 44.53
C ARG A 14 46.87 2.15 43.65
N SER A 15 45.83 2.98 43.65
CA SER A 15 45.80 4.40 44.08
C SER A 15 47.12 5.18 44.18
N SER A 16 47.19 6.30 43.46
CA SER A 16 47.74 7.55 43.98
C SER A 16 46.92 8.75 43.52
N THR A 17 46.70 9.64 44.48
CA THR A 17 46.00 10.92 44.45
C THR A 17 46.83 11.99 43.75
N GLY A 18 46.18 12.89 43.00
CA GLY A 18 46.79 14.09 42.43
C GLY A 18 45.71 15.13 42.13
N ASP A 19 45.59 16.08 43.05
CA ASP A 19 44.66 17.22 43.08
C ASP A 19 45.31 18.44 42.41
N VAL A 20 44.64 19.10 41.46
CA VAL A 20 45.01 20.47 41.00
C VAL A 20 43.76 21.26 40.56
N SER A 21 43.33 22.10 41.50
CA SER A 21 42.81 23.47 41.40
C SER A 21 41.92 23.91 40.21
N ARG A 22 40.71 24.31 40.58
CA ARG A 22 39.80 25.22 39.86
C ARG A 22 40.36 26.65 39.86
N THR A 23 40.47 27.26 38.68
CA THR A 23 40.49 28.71 38.51
C THR A 23 39.17 29.19 37.92
N SER A 24 38.55 30.12 38.63
CA SER A 24 37.34 30.82 38.24
C SER A 24 37.72 31.97 37.30
N SER A 25 37.03 32.11 36.16
CA SER A 25 37.19 33.25 35.26
C SER A 25 35.80 33.77 34.88
N THR A 26 35.43 34.87 35.51
CA THR A 26 34.23 35.65 35.26
C THR A 26 34.34 36.30 33.89
N LEU A 27 33.46 35.94 32.95
CA LEU A 27 33.37 36.59 31.64
C LEU A 27 32.00 37.24 31.48
N VAL A 28 32.03 38.57 31.42
CA VAL A 28 30.89 39.48 31.32
C VAL A 28 30.20 39.31 29.96
N MET A 29 28.88 39.12 29.98
CA MET A 29 28.02 39.02 28.80
C MET A 29 27.79 40.40 28.16
N PRO A 30 27.96 40.57 26.83
CA PRO A 30 27.49 41.76 26.13
C PRO A 30 26.02 41.59 25.66
N SER A 31 25.28 42.69 25.77
CA SER A 31 23.85 42.86 25.46
C SER A 31 23.48 42.52 24.00
N PRO A 32 22.23 42.08 23.71
CA PRO A 32 21.83 41.70 22.36
C PRO A 32 21.59 42.91 21.44
N LEU A 33 22.25 42.89 20.28
CA LEU A 33 22.09 43.84 19.19
C LEU A 33 20.67 43.77 18.56
N ARG A 34 20.11 44.96 18.31
CA ARG A 34 18.85 45.20 17.60
C ARG A 34 18.79 44.48 16.25
N LYS A 35 17.78 43.63 16.06
CA LYS A 35 17.43 43.08 14.74
C LYS A 35 16.78 44.18 13.87
N HIS A 36 17.43 44.58 12.79
CA HIS A 36 16.80 45.33 11.71
C HIS A 36 15.86 44.40 10.93
N ARG A 37 14.58 44.78 10.89
CA ARG A 37 13.50 44.13 10.15
C ARG A 37 13.58 44.60 8.69
N ILE A 38 14.14 43.79 7.79
CA ILE A 38 13.96 43.97 6.35
C ILE A 38 12.60 43.37 5.99
N ARG A 39 11.63 44.23 5.65
CA ARG A 39 10.34 43.84 5.05
C ARG A 39 10.58 43.59 3.55
N LEU A 40 10.63 42.31 3.15
CA LEU A 40 10.44 41.92 1.75
C LEU A 40 8.98 41.54 1.54
N SER A 41 8.25 42.41 0.85
CA SER A 41 6.85 42.25 0.47
C SER A 41 6.74 41.26 -0.68
N ALA A 42 6.46 39.99 -0.41
CA ALA A 42 6.04 39.03 -1.42
C ALA A 42 4.51 39.10 -1.59
N LYS A 43 4.07 39.72 -2.70
CA LYS A 43 2.68 39.71 -3.17
C LYS A 43 2.29 38.27 -3.53
N VAL A 44 1.61 37.57 -2.62
CA VAL A 44 0.93 36.30 -2.92
C VAL A 44 -0.29 36.62 -3.78
N ARG A 45 -0.22 36.26 -5.06
CA ARG A 45 -1.35 36.34 -6.00
C ARG A 45 -2.37 35.28 -5.60
N ARG A 46 -3.53 35.71 -5.09
CA ARG A 46 -4.68 34.85 -4.78
C ARG A 46 -5.11 34.10 -6.05
N ARG A 47 -5.28 32.78 -5.95
CA ARG A 47 -5.95 31.96 -6.97
C ARG A 47 -7.43 32.39 -7.05
N PRO A 48 -8.03 32.51 -8.25
CA PRO A 48 -9.44 32.80 -8.37
C PRO A 48 -10.26 31.58 -7.93
N SER A 49 -11.18 31.81 -7.02
CA SER A 49 -12.27 30.93 -6.60
C SER A 49 -13.27 30.78 -7.74
N PHE A 50 -13.53 29.55 -8.17
CA PHE A 50 -14.66 29.23 -9.06
C PHE A 50 -15.97 29.22 -8.24
N PRO A 51 -17.05 29.84 -8.73
CA PRO A 51 -18.33 29.87 -8.03
C PRO A 51 -19.03 28.51 -8.10
N LEU A 52 -19.46 28.02 -6.93
CA LEU A 52 -20.43 26.95 -6.77
C LEU A 52 -21.78 27.42 -7.34
N LEU A 53 -22.23 26.79 -8.42
CA LEU A 53 -23.63 26.85 -8.85
C LEU A 53 -24.42 25.89 -7.96
N ALA A 54 -25.24 26.46 -7.07
CA ALA A 54 -26.32 25.77 -6.40
C ALA A 54 -27.39 25.41 -7.45
N ILE A 55 -27.76 24.14 -7.52
CA ILE A 55 -28.97 23.69 -8.20
C ILE A 55 -29.91 23.24 -7.08
N ASP A 56 -30.91 24.07 -6.81
CA ASP A 56 -32.06 23.73 -5.97
C ASP A 56 -32.88 22.65 -6.70
N SER A 57 -33.08 21.51 -6.05
CA SER A 57 -34.05 20.51 -6.47
C SER A 57 -35.12 20.39 -5.40
N GLU A 58 -36.15 21.23 -5.49
CA GLU A 58 -37.44 20.97 -4.85
C GLU A 58 -38.20 19.95 -5.70
N LEU A 59 -38.52 18.81 -5.11
CA LEU A 59 -39.46 17.81 -5.65
C LEU A 59 -40.59 17.68 -4.63
N THR A 60 -41.76 18.21 -4.97
CA THR A 60 -43.04 17.86 -4.35
C THR A 60 -43.82 16.92 -5.27
N PRO A 61 -44.63 15.99 -4.72
CA PRO A 61 -45.26 14.91 -5.46
C PRO A 61 -46.65 15.29 -5.97
N SER A 62 -47.03 14.84 -7.17
CA SER A 62 -48.42 14.80 -7.61
C SER A 62 -48.89 13.36 -7.81
N GLN A 63 -50.00 13.05 -7.16
CA GLN A 63 -50.82 11.87 -7.36
C GLN A 63 -51.90 12.13 -8.42
N ASP A 64 -52.45 11.02 -8.91
CA ASP A 64 -53.81 10.81 -9.45
C ASP A 64 -54.07 10.82 -10.98
N ALA A 65 -54.27 9.59 -11.47
CA ALA A 65 -55.56 9.04 -11.94
C ALA A 65 -55.83 8.83 -13.46
N ASN A 66 -56.10 7.56 -13.75
CA ASN A 66 -57.12 6.96 -14.63
C ASN A 66 -57.11 7.11 -16.17
N ALA A 67 -57.27 5.95 -16.79
CA ALA A 67 -57.43 5.63 -18.22
C ALA A 67 -58.81 6.08 -18.79
N PRO A 68 -59.11 5.98 -20.11
CA PRO A 68 -59.32 4.67 -20.77
C PRO A 68 -58.87 4.55 -22.25
N SER A 69 -58.94 3.29 -22.70
CA SER A 69 -58.72 2.71 -24.03
C SER A 69 -59.48 3.36 -25.21
N SER A 70 -58.86 3.37 -26.39
CA SER A 70 -59.56 3.08 -27.66
C SER A 70 -58.59 2.56 -28.73
N SER A 71 -59.06 1.55 -29.46
CA SER A 71 -58.42 0.85 -30.57
C SER A 71 -58.65 1.59 -31.89
N SER A 72 -57.63 1.64 -32.75
CA SER A 72 -57.85 1.63 -34.20
C SER A 72 -56.62 1.08 -34.92
N SER A 73 -56.87 0.04 -35.70
CA SER A 73 -55.96 -0.65 -36.59
C SER A 73 -55.77 0.12 -37.89
N SER A 74 -54.53 0.32 -38.32
CA SER A 74 -54.22 0.45 -39.75
C SER A 74 -52.86 -0.18 -40.05
N SER A 75 -52.90 -1.05 -41.03
CA SER A 75 -51.83 -1.88 -41.57
C SER A 75 -50.91 -1.09 -42.49
N SER A 76 -49.59 -1.20 -42.31
CA SER A 76 -48.61 -0.85 -43.34
C SER A 76 -47.44 -1.84 -43.30
N SER A 77 -47.18 -2.44 -44.46
CA SER A 77 -46.24 -3.50 -44.79
C SER A 77 -44.77 -3.20 -44.43
N PRO A 78 -43.91 -4.23 -44.27
CA PRO A 78 -42.54 -4.06 -43.81
C PRO A 78 -41.59 -3.63 -44.93
N SER A 79 -40.83 -2.56 -44.68
CA SER A 79 -39.68 -2.16 -45.49
C SER A 79 -38.50 -3.14 -45.30
N PRO A 80 -37.70 -3.42 -46.34
CA PRO A 80 -36.66 -4.44 -46.29
C PRO A 80 -35.50 -4.04 -45.37
N LEU A 81 -34.93 -5.05 -44.70
CA LEU A 81 -33.72 -4.94 -43.88
C LEU A 81 -32.60 -4.26 -44.66
N SER A 82 -32.24 -3.05 -44.23
CA SER A 82 -30.94 -2.46 -44.56
C SER A 82 -29.86 -3.27 -43.85
N SER A 83 -29.07 -3.99 -44.63
CA SER A 83 -27.82 -4.61 -44.22
C SER A 83 -26.94 -3.57 -43.53
N SER A 84 -26.81 -3.66 -42.21
CA SER A 84 -25.79 -2.92 -41.47
C SER A 84 -24.43 -3.46 -41.90
N THR A 85 -23.78 -2.76 -42.83
CA THR A 85 -22.36 -2.88 -43.10
C THR A 85 -21.63 -2.85 -41.76
N LEU A 86 -21.02 -3.99 -41.41
CA LEU A 86 -20.03 -4.07 -40.35
C LEU A 86 -18.97 -3.02 -40.66
N SER A 87 -18.90 -1.97 -39.83
CA SER A 87 -17.79 -1.04 -39.83
C SER A 87 -16.50 -1.87 -39.75
N PRO A 88 -15.52 -1.69 -40.64
CA PRO A 88 -14.31 -2.47 -40.61
C PRO A 88 -13.66 -2.28 -39.24
N THR A 89 -13.36 -3.38 -38.56
CA THR A 89 -12.55 -3.38 -37.34
C THR A 89 -11.24 -2.69 -37.68
N VAL A 90 -11.11 -1.41 -37.30
CA VAL A 90 -9.88 -0.65 -37.50
C VAL A 90 -8.81 -1.34 -36.67
N VAL A 91 -7.96 -2.14 -37.33
CA VAL A 91 -6.78 -2.70 -36.70
C VAL A 91 -5.93 -1.49 -36.24
N PRO A 92 -5.69 -1.31 -34.93
CA PRO A 92 -4.94 -0.16 -34.46
C PRO A 92 -3.57 -0.17 -35.14
N SER A 93 -3.17 0.97 -35.72
CA SER A 93 -1.84 1.11 -36.32
C SER A 93 -0.78 0.72 -35.27
N ILE A 94 0.11 -0.21 -35.59
CA ILE A 94 1.24 -0.54 -34.71
C ILE A 94 2.20 0.65 -34.73
N ARG A 95 2.45 1.24 -33.55
CA ARG A 95 3.31 2.42 -33.36
C ARG A 95 4.54 2.04 -32.52
N GLU A 96 5.62 2.79 -32.70
CA GLU A 96 6.71 2.80 -31.73
C GLU A 96 6.26 3.50 -30.45
N VAL A 97 6.78 3.05 -29.30
CA VAL A 97 6.44 3.68 -28.01
C VAL A 97 7.06 5.09 -27.94
N PRO A 98 6.26 6.15 -27.76
CA PRO A 98 6.76 7.52 -27.65
C PRO A 98 7.50 7.75 -26.33
N GLY A 99 8.33 8.78 -26.28
CA GLY A 99 9.17 9.11 -25.12
C GLY A 99 10.66 8.96 -25.41
N SER A 100 11.48 9.45 -24.49
CA SER A 100 12.95 9.39 -24.58
C SER A 100 13.53 9.30 -23.18
N TYR A 101 14.68 8.63 -23.06
CA TYR A 101 15.44 8.54 -21.81
C TYR A 101 16.38 9.74 -21.58
N GLY A 102 16.44 10.68 -22.52
CA GLY A 102 17.34 11.84 -22.47
C GLY A 102 18.81 11.47 -22.64
N ALA A 103 19.70 12.44 -22.40
CA ALA A 103 21.14 12.20 -22.40
C ALA A 103 21.54 11.29 -21.23
N PRO A 104 22.56 10.42 -21.37
CA PRO A 104 23.00 9.53 -20.31
C PRO A 104 23.26 10.28 -18.99
N LEU A 105 22.81 9.71 -17.87
CA LEU A 105 22.83 10.28 -16.51
C LEU A 105 22.00 11.56 -16.32
N LEU A 106 22.05 12.53 -17.24
CA LEU A 106 21.29 13.76 -17.14
C LEU A 106 19.78 13.51 -17.23
N GLY A 107 19.34 12.66 -18.17
CA GLY A 107 17.93 12.29 -18.30
C GLY A 107 17.41 11.59 -17.05
N VAL A 108 18.21 10.68 -16.48
CA VAL A 108 17.91 9.98 -15.22
C VAL A 108 17.75 10.98 -14.07
N ALA A 109 18.68 11.93 -13.93
CA ALA A 109 18.65 12.94 -12.88
C ALA A 109 17.43 13.87 -13.00
N LEU A 110 17.11 14.31 -14.23
CA LEU A 110 15.96 15.17 -14.50
C LEU A 110 14.64 14.46 -14.23
N ASP A 111 14.47 13.24 -14.72
CA ASP A 111 13.25 12.44 -14.46
C ASP A 111 13.09 12.16 -12.97
N LYS A 112 14.17 11.79 -12.26
CA LYS A 112 14.14 11.57 -10.81
C LYS A 112 13.77 12.83 -10.03
N LEU A 113 14.33 13.98 -10.41
CA LEU A 113 14.02 15.26 -9.78
C LEU A 113 12.56 15.68 -10.02
N ASN A 114 12.04 15.46 -11.23
CA ASN A 114 10.63 15.72 -11.54
C ASN A 114 9.71 14.79 -10.74
N TYR A 115 10.05 13.51 -10.69
CA TYR A 115 9.29 12.47 -10.01
C TYR A 115 9.18 12.71 -8.49
N PHE A 116 10.28 13.03 -7.80
CA PHE A 116 10.28 13.19 -6.34
C PHE A 116 10.08 14.64 -5.86
N VAL A 117 10.57 15.65 -6.58
CA VAL A 117 10.74 17.00 -6.03
C VAL A 117 9.89 18.05 -6.75
N VAL A 118 9.98 18.13 -8.08
CA VAL A 118 9.41 19.28 -8.83
C VAL A 118 7.92 19.10 -9.11
N GLN A 119 7.52 17.93 -9.63
CA GLN A 119 6.13 17.66 -10.02
C GLN A 119 5.43 16.76 -9.00
N GLY A 120 6.18 15.80 -8.45
CA GLY A 120 5.61 14.70 -7.69
C GLY A 120 5.06 13.60 -8.58
N ARG A 121 4.96 12.41 -8.02
CA ARG A 121 4.68 11.15 -8.72
C ARG A 121 3.49 11.19 -9.68
N ASP A 122 2.34 11.69 -9.24
CA ASP A 122 1.11 11.64 -10.07
C ASP A 122 1.21 12.58 -11.28
N GLU A 123 1.59 13.84 -11.04
CA GLU A 123 1.69 14.85 -12.09
C GLU A 123 2.83 14.55 -13.06
N PHE A 124 3.90 13.89 -12.60
CA PHE A 124 4.96 13.39 -13.47
C PHE A 124 4.40 12.52 -14.61
N PHE A 125 3.63 11.49 -14.29
CA PHE A 125 3.03 10.62 -15.32
C PHE A 125 1.96 11.33 -16.14
N TYR A 126 1.09 12.13 -15.52
CA TYR A 126 0.07 12.87 -16.26
C TYR A 126 0.70 13.87 -17.25
N SER A 127 1.82 14.50 -16.89
CA SER A 127 2.54 15.41 -17.78
C SER A 127 3.13 14.68 -18.98
N LEU A 128 3.65 13.45 -18.80
CA LEU A 128 4.14 12.61 -19.88
C LEU A 128 2.99 12.17 -20.81
N MET A 129 1.85 11.77 -20.24
CA MET A 129 0.68 11.40 -21.02
C MET A 129 0.19 12.55 -21.89
N ARG A 130 0.12 13.78 -21.35
CA ARG A 130 -0.24 14.98 -22.12
C ARG A 130 0.81 15.32 -23.17
N ARG A 131 2.10 15.25 -22.83
CA ARG A 131 3.19 15.60 -23.75
C ARG A 131 3.24 14.68 -24.97
N TYR A 132 3.05 13.38 -24.77
CA TYR A 132 3.16 12.37 -25.82
C TYR A 132 1.82 11.92 -26.39
N GLN A 133 0.70 12.44 -25.86
CA GLN A 133 -0.67 12.03 -26.22
C GLN A 133 -0.81 10.49 -26.21
N SER A 134 -0.24 9.85 -25.18
CA SER A 134 -0.14 8.40 -25.07
C SER A 134 -0.18 7.96 -23.60
N THR A 135 -0.81 6.83 -23.34
CA THR A 135 -0.81 6.14 -22.05
C THR A 135 0.30 5.08 -21.94
N VAL A 136 1.07 4.87 -23.01
CA VAL A 136 2.23 3.98 -23.06
C VAL A 136 3.45 4.82 -23.43
N VAL A 137 4.41 4.97 -22.50
CA VAL A 137 5.51 5.95 -22.64
C VAL A 137 6.87 5.40 -22.17
N ARG A 138 7.94 5.73 -22.89
CA ARG A 138 9.34 5.51 -22.47
C ARG A 138 9.77 6.59 -21.48
N VAL A 139 10.32 6.18 -20.34
CA VAL A 139 10.77 7.09 -19.27
C VAL A 139 11.82 6.43 -18.38
N ASN A 140 12.66 7.22 -17.70
CA ASN A 140 13.49 6.70 -16.61
C ASN A 140 12.68 6.61 -15.31
N MET A 141 12.75 5.45 -14.65
CA MET A 141 12.19 5.24 -13.32
C MET A 141 13.30 5.24 -12.26
N PRO A 142 13.10 5.91 -11.10
CA PRO A 142 14.06 5.89 -10.00
C PRO A 142 14.38 4.47 -9.50
N PRO A 143 15.51 4.26 -8.80
CA PRO A 143 16.52 5.26 -8.42
C PRO A 143 17.56 5.60 -9.51
N GLY A 144 17.86 4.65 -10.40
CA GLY A 144 18.68 4.83 -11.61
C GLY A 144 20.19 5.07 -11.43
N PRO A 145 20.97 5.00 -12.52
CA PRO A 145 22.43 5.15 -12.52
C PRO A 145 22.93 6.51 -11.96
N PRO A 146 24.20 6.62 -11.52
CA PRO A 146 25.27 5.62 -11.68
C PRO A 146 25.36 4.56 -10.58
N PHE A 147 24.70 4.76 -9.42
CA PHE A 147 24.84 3.87 -8.27
C PHE A 147 23.77 2.78 -8.17
N PHE A 148 22.78 2.83 -9.05
CA PHE A 148 21.77 1.79 -9.21
C PHE A 148 21.74 1.28 -10.65
N PRO A 149 21.05 0.14 -10.90
CA PRO A 149 20.92 -0.42 -12.25
C PRO A 149 20.19 0.50 -13.24
N ASP A 150 20.04 -0.01 -14.47
CA ASP A 150 19.33 0.64 -15.56
C ASP A 150 17.92 1.14 -15.16
N SER A 151 17.67 2.42 -15.38
CA SER A 151 16.40 3.09 -15.04
C SER A 151 15.34 3.01 -16.14
N ARG A 152 15.71 2.55 -17.34
CA ARG A 152 14.83 2.63 -18.52
C ARG A 152 13.62 1.70 -18.38
N ALA A 153 12.42 2.27 -18.47
CA ALA A 153 11.18 1.52 -18.47
C ALA A 153 10.18 2.04 -19.52
N ILE A 154 9.26 1.18 -19.92
CA ILE A 154 8.06 1.54 -20.67
C ILE A 154 6.88 1.49 -19.69
N MET A 155 6.30 2.65 -19.41
CA MET A 155 5.23 2.79 -18.43
C MET A 155 3.86 2.65 -19.10
N LEU A 156 3.03 1.78 -18.53
CA LEU A 156 1.67 1.42 -18.93
C LEU A 156 0.70 2.11 -17.98
N LEU A 157 0.01 3.15 -18.47
CA LEU A 157 -0.75 4.11 -17.67
C LEU A 157 -2.26 4.08 -17.99
N ASP A 158 -2.74 3.01 -18.63
CA ASP A 158 -4.16 2.77 -18.87
C ASP A 158 -4.56 1.36 -18.49
N HIS A 159 -5.86 1.16 -18.31
CA HIS A 159 -6.41 -0.10 -17.83
C HIS A 159 -6.21 -1.26 -18.82
N LYS A 160 -6.14 -0.98 -20.13
CA LYS A 160 -6.02 -2.03 -21.16
C LYS A 160 -4.59 -2.53 -21.24
N SER A 161 -3.61 -1.63 -21.33
CA SER A 161 -2.20 -1.99 -21.49
C SER A 161 -1.60 -2.64 -20.24
N ILE A 162 -1.95 -2.17 -19.03
CA ILE A 162 -1.34 -2.66 -17.77
C ILE A 162 -1.52 -4.17 -17.54
N ARG A 163 -2.56 -4.77 -18.14
CA ARG A 163 -2.90 -6.21 -17.98
C ARG A 163 -1.77 -7.14 -18.41
N VAL A 164 -0.90 -6.73 -19.34
CA VAL A 164 0.26 -7.52 -19.76
C VAL A 164 1.22 -7.83 -18.60
N LEU A 165 1.25 -7.00 -17.54
CA LEU A 165 2.11 -7.20 -16.37
C LEU A 165 1.70 -8.35 -15.45
N PHE A 166 0.48 -8.86 -15.64
CA PHE A 166 -0.08 -9.97 -14.88
C PHE A 166 0.07 -11.31 -15.61
N ASP A 167 0.34 -11.26 -16.92
CA ASP A 167 0.54 -12.43 -17.78
C ASP A 167 1.99 -12.93 -17.69
N THR A 168 2.22 -13.90 -16.79
CA THR A 168 3.56 -14.47 -16.54
C THR A 168 4.08 -15.34 -17.69
N SER A 169 3.28 -15.62 -18.72
CA SER A 169 3.80 -16.20 -19.96
C SER A 169 4.48 -15.16 -20.84
N LYS A 170 4.06 -13.89 -20.76
CA LYS A 170 4.63 -12.78 -21.55
C LYS A 170 5.70 -11.99 -20.82
N VAL A 171 5.59 -11.86 -19.50
CA VAL A 171 6.56 -11.11 -18.68
C VAL A 171 7.25 -11.97 -17.63
N GLU A 172 8.54 -11.75 -17.46
CA GLU A 172 9.35 -12.25 -16.36
C GLU A 172 9.23 -11.30 -15.15
N LYS A 173 9.05 -11.89 -13.97
CA LYS A 173 8.83 -11.18 -12.69
C LYS A 173 9.98 -11.39 -11.71
N ARG A 174 11.15 -11.76 -12.23
CA ARG A 174 12.39 -11.95 -11.49
C ARG A 174 12.98 -10.61 -11.08
N ASP A 175 13.26 -10.44 -9.79
CA ASP A 175 14.00 -9.32 -9.19
C ASP A 175 13.44 -7.91 -9.45
N VAL A 176 12.19 -7.81 -9.93
CA VAL A 176 11.50 -6.55 -10.27
C VAL A 176 10.43 -6.13 -9.26
N PHE A 177 10.36 -6.77 -8.08
CA PHE A 177 9.37 -6.45 -7.05
C PHE A 177 9.50 -5.01 -6.55
N ALA A 178 10.72 -4.48 -6.44
CA ALA A 178 11.01 -3.10 -6.09
C ALA A 178 11.31 -2.21 -7.32
N GLY A 179 10.90 -2.64 -8.52
CA GLY A 179 11.06 -1.89 -9.76
C GLY A 179 12.35 -2.15 -10.52
N THR A 180 13.09 -1.08 -10.82
CA THR A 180 14.34 -1.11 -11.61
C THR A 180 15.55 -1.61 -10.84
N TYR A 181 15.40 -1.84 -9.53
CA TYR A 181 16.44 -2.40 -8.68
C TYR A 181 15.84 -3.44 -7.72
N MET A 182 16.74 -4.22 -7.14
CA MET A 182 16.47 -5.09 -6.00
C MET A 182 17.36 -4.64 -4.84
N PRO A 183 16.82 -4.47 -3.62
CA PRO A 183 17.64 -4.28 -2.41
C PRO A 183 18.68 -5.39 -2.24
N SER A 184 19.82 -5.08 -1.60
CA SER A 184 20.80 -6.13 -1.25
C SER A 184 20.11 -7.24 -0.46
N THR A 185 20.48 -8.49 -0.76
CA THR A 185 20.03 -9.66 0.01
C THR A 185 20.49 -9.63 1.47
N ASP A 186 21.44 -8.77 1.83
CA ASP A 186 21.82 -8.56 3.23
C ASP A 186 20.64 -8.08 4.10
N PHE A 187 19.71 -7.32 3.51
CA PHE A 187 18.46 -6.91 4.18
C PHE A 187 17.48 -8.07 4.39
N THR A 188 17.77 -9.24 3.82
CA THR A 188 16.90 -10.42 3.84
C THR A 188 17.68 -11.69 4.15
N GLY A 189 18.72 -11.58 4.98
CA GLY A 189 19.50 -12.74 5.47
C GLY A 189 20.34 -13.46 4.42
N GLY A 190 20.66 -12.81 3.30
CA GLY A 190 21.38 -13.42 2.17
C GLY A 190 20.48 -14.13 1.15
N PHE A 191 19.15 -14.12 1.34
CA PHE A 191 18.21 -14.84 0.47
C PHE A 191 17.40 -13.90 -0.43
N ARG A 192 17.07 -14.37 -1.63
CA ARG A 192 16.07 -13.73 -2.52
C ARG A 192 14.67 -14.16 -2.08
N MET A 193 13.93 -13.24 -1.48
CA MET A 193 12.59 -13.50 -0.94
C MET A 193 11.58 -13.83 -2.06
N LEU A 194 10.53 -14.59 -1.72
CA LEU A 194 9.45 -15.00 -2.63
C LEU A 194 8.95 -13.88 -3.58
N PRO A 195 8.74 -12.62 -3.14
CA PRO A 195 8.30 -11.56 -4.04
C PRO A 195 9.25 -11.28 -5.21
N TYR A 196 10.55 -11.55 -5.08
CA TYR A 196 11.56 -11.38 -6.12
C TYR A 196 11.74 -12.60 -7.05
N LEU A 197 11.12 -13.75 -6.75
CA LEU A 197 11.27 -14.97 -7.55
C LEU A 197 10.28 -15.01 -8.72
N ASP A 198 10.72 -15.37 -9.93
CA ASP A 198 9.80 -15.66 -11.04
C ASP A 198 9.09 -17.01 -10.83
N PRO A 199 7.85 -17.21 -11.31
CA PRO A 199 7.20 -18.52 -11.25
C PRO A 199 7.96 -19.66 -11.93
N SER A 200 8.89 -19.37 -12.85
CA SER A 200 9.77 -20.39 -13.43
C SER A 200 10.83 -20.92 -12.45
N GLU A 201 11.07 -20.24 -11.33
CA GLU A 201 12.02 -20.67 -10.31
C GLU A 201 11.34 -21.66 -9.35
N PRO A 202 11.85 -22.90 -9.15
CA PRO A 202 11.17 -23.91 -8.34
C PRO A 202 10.82 -23.46 -6.92
N LYS A 203 11.69 -22.66 -6.29
CA LYS A 203 11.46 -22.11 -4.95
C LYS A 203 10.25 -21.17 -4.88
N HIS A 204 9.84 -20.54 -5.98
CA HIS A 204 8.62 -19.72 -6.01
C HIS A 204 7.40 -20.55 -5.61
N ALA A 205 7.21 -21.72 -6.22
CA ALA A 205 6.08 -22.58 -5.92
C ALA A 205 6.13 -23.09 -4.47
N SER A 206 7.30 -23.51 -3.99
CA SER A 206 7.49 -23.97 -2.61
C SER A 206 7.18 -22.86 -1.59
N LEU A 207 7.77 -21.68 -1.74
CA LEU A 207 7.58 -20.56 -0.82
C LEU A 207 6.16 -19.99 -0.86
N LYS A 208 5.54 -19.91 -2.05
CA LYS A 208 4.15 -19.44 -2.18
C LYS A 208 3.16 -20.47 -1.62
N GLY A 209 3.43 -21.76 -1.81
CA GLY A 209 2.70 -22.85 -1.16
C GLY A 209 2.78 -22.73 0.36
N PHE A 210 3.97 -22.49 0.90
CA PHE A 210 4.16 -22.24 2.33
C PHE A 210 3.34 -21.04 2.83
N CYS A 211 3.30 -19.92 2.10
CA CYS A 211 2.41 -18.79 2.42
C CYS A 211 0.94 -19.20 2.47
N PHE A 212 0.46 -20.01 1.51
CA PHE A 212 -0.93 -20.48 1.51
C PHE A 212 -1.24 -21.37 2.71
N ASP A 213 -0.31 -22.22 3.15
CA ASP A 213 -0.53 -23.04 4.33
C ASP A 213 -0.53 -22.23 5.62
N ILE A 214 0.32 -21.21 5.75
CA ILE A 214 0.27 -20.26 6.89
C ILE A 214 -1.12 -19.61 6.94
N LEU A 215 -1.58 -19.03 5.82
CA LEU A 215 -2.87 -18.35 5.77
C LEU A 215 -4.04 -19.31 6.10
N ARG A 216 -3.98 -20.54 5.58
CA ARG A 216 -5.01 -21.55 5.82
C ARG A 216 -5.02 -22.04 7.26
N SER A 217 -3.85 -22.37 7.84
CA SER A 217 -3.76 -22.89 9.20
C SER A 217 -4.11 -21.83 10.25
N SER A 218 -3.85 -20.56 9.95
CA SER A 218 -4.21 -19.42 10.81
C SER A 218 -5.67 -18.98 10.72
N ALA A 219 -6.42 -19.45 9.71
CA ALA A 219 -7.78 -18.98 9.46
C ALA A 219 -8.74 -19.02 10.67
N PRO A 220 -8.73 -20.08 11.52
CA PRO A 220 -9.57 -20.12 12.72
C PRO A 220 -9.27 -19.01 13.74
N ARG A 221 -8.04 -18.47 13.75
CA ARG A 221 -7.60 -17.42 14.68
C ARG A 221 -7.84 -16.01 14.18
N PHE A 222 -8.13 -15.80 12.89
CA PHE A 222 -8.22 -14.45 12.33
C PHE A 222 -9.28 -13.59 13.01
N LEU A 223 -10.53 -14.05 13.11
CA LEU A 223 -11.58 -13.30 13.80
C LEU A 223 -11.28 -13.03 15.28
N PRO A 224 -10.99 -14.05 16.13
CA PRO A 224 -10.78 -13.81 17.55
C PRO A 224 -9.55 -12.94 17.83
N GLU A 225 -8.41 -13.18 17.18
CA GLU A 225 -7.20 -12.39 17.42
C GLU A 225 -7.32 -10.96 16.91
N PHE A 226 -8.01 -10.76 15.78
CA PHE A 226 -8.24 -9.40 15.28
C PHE A 226 -9.16 -8.62 16.20
N HIS A 227 -10.22 -9.26 16.69
CA HIS A 227 -11.15 -8.64 17.65
C HIS A 227 -10.42 -8.23 18.93
N THR A 228 -9.60 -9.12 19.50
CA THR A 228 -8.80 -8.85 20.70
C THR A 228 -7.83 -7.70 20.47
N ALA A 229 -6.99 -7.78 19.43
CA ALA A 229 -6.01 -6.74 19.15
C ALA A 229 -6.65 -5.39 18.80
N PHE A 230 -7.80 -5.39 18.10
CA PHE A 230 -8.53 -4.16 17.81
C PHE A 230 -9.09 -3.53 19.08
N ARG A 231 -9.66 -4.35 19.97
CA ARG A 231 -10.21 -3.89 21.26
C ARG A 231 -9.14 -3.21 22.10
N GLU A 232 -7.96 -3.82 22.23
CA GLU A 232 -6.80 -3.25 22.94
C GLU A 232 -6.42 -1.87 22.36
N ALA A 233 -6.32 -1.75 21.04
CA ALA A 233 -5.99 -0.47 20.39
C ALA A 233 -7.10 0.58 20.56
N ALA A 234 -8.36 0.16 20.51
CA ALA A 234 -9.50 1.05 20.69
C ALA A 234 -9.65 1.52 22.14
N ASP A 235 -9.36 0.67 23.13
CA ASP A 235 -9.31 1.04 24.54
C ASP A 235 -8.23 2.12 24.77
N GLU A 236 -7.05 1.94 24.18
CA GLU A 236 -5.96 2.93 24.23
C GLU A 236 -6.33 4.24 23.52
N TRP A 237 -6.99 4.19 22.36
CA TRP A 237 -7.46 5.41 21.69
C TRP A 237 -8.47 6.19 22.53
N ASP A 238 -9.41 5.51 23.19
CA ASP A 238 -10.39 6.17 24.04
C ASP A 238 -9.73 6.79 25.27
N ALA A 239 -8.76 6.08 25.88
CA ALA A 239 -7.97 6.60 27.00
C ALA A 239 -7.17 7.86 26.60
N GLN A 240 -6.52 7.85 25.43
CA GLN A 240 -5.79 9.01 24.91
C GLN A 240 -6.73 10.18 24.61
N LEU A 241 -7.89 9.95 24.00
CA LEU A 241 -8.88 11.00 23.74
C LEU A 241 -9.38 11.63 25.03
N LEU A 242 -9.68 10.82 26.05
CA LEU A 242 -10.11 11.32 27.36
C LEU A 242 -9.03 12.17 28.03
N ALA A 243 -7.77 11.73 27.95
CA ALA A 243 -6.66 12.40 28.63
C ALA A 243 -6.12 13.64 27.86
N LYS A 244 -6.14 13.63 26.54
CA LYS A 244 -5.40 14.59 25.68
C LYS A 244 -6.27 15.30 24.63
N GLY A 245 -7.54 14.90 24.46
CA GLY A 245 -8.42 15.42 23.41
C GLY A 245 -8.04 14.97 21.98
N GLU A 246 -7.09 14.04 21.84
CA GLU A 246 -6.72 13.39 20.59
C GLU A 246 -6.08 12.04 20.87
N ALA A 247 -6.17 11.10 19.92
CA ALA A 247 -5.52 9.80 19.98
C ALA A 247 -4.66 9.55 18.74
N SER A 248 -3.50 8.92 18.93
CA SER A 248 -2.61 8.54 17.83
C SER A 248 -3.16 7.31 17.10
N TYR A 249 -3.79 7.53 15.95
CA TYR A 249 -4.25 6.44 15.09
C TYR A 249 -3.06 5.64 14.57
N THR A 250 -2.04 6.32 14.03
CA THR A 250 -0.91 5.64 13.38
C THR A 250 -0.19 4.69 14.34
N ALA A 251 0.17 5.14 15.55
CA ALA A 251 0.86 4.29 16.52
C ALA A 251 -0.02 3.13 17.00
N GLY A 252 -1.30 3.40 17.30
CA GLY A 252 -2.24 2.35 17.70
C GLY A 252 -2.45 1.31 16.61
N CYS A 253 -2.60 1.74 15.35
CA CYS A 253 -2.76 0.86 14.19
C CYS A 253 -1.50 0.00 13.92
N GLN A 254 -0.31 0.59 14.08
CA GLN A 254 0.95 -0.13 13.92
C GLN A 254 1.10 -1.28 14.91
N ASN A 255 0.82 -1.02 16.20
CA ASN A 255 0.85 -2.04 17.25
C ASN A 255 -0.25 -3.08 17.05
N PHE A 256 -1.49 -2.62 16.86
CA PHE A 256 -2.65 -3.46 16.58
C PHE A 256 -2.37 -4.53 15.52
N VAL A 257 -1.94 -4.09 14.33
CA VAL A 257 -1.71 -5.00 13.20
C VAL A 257 -0.58 -5.97 13.51
N LEU A 258 0.50 -5.53 14.17
CA LEU A 258 1.61 -6.43 14.50
C LEU A 258 1.17 -7.50 15.51
N CYS A 259 0.48 -7.12 16.59
CA CYS A 259 -0.05 -8.05 17.57
C CYS A 259 -1.00 -9.06 16.92
N PHE A 260 -1.95 -8.58 16.12
CA PHE A 260 -2.87 -9.45 15.37
C PHE A 260 -2.12 -10.47 14.50
N LEU A 261 -1.15 -10.03 13.70
CA LEU A 261 -0.45 -10.91 12.78
C LEU A 261 0.39 -11.95 13.52
N CYS A 262 1.13 -11.56 14.56
CA CYS A 262 1.94 -12.51 15.32
C CYS A 262 1.06 -13.51 16.09
N ARG A 263 0.01 -13.05 16.78
CA ARG A 263 -0.90 -13.94 17.53
C ARG A 263 -1.66 -14.90 16.61
N SER A 264 -2.05 -14.46 15.40
CA SER A 264 -2.78 -15.33 14.47
C SER A 264 -1.89 -16.25 13.64
N MET A 265 -0.71 -15.79 13.21
CA MET A 265 0.16 -16.52 12.28
C MET A 265 1.23 -17.39 12.95
N ILE A 266 1.72 -16.99 14.12
CA ILE A 266 2.75 -17.73 14.85
C ILE A 266 2.37 -18.00 16.31
N GLU A 267 1.13 -17.69 16.70
CA GLU A 267 0.55 -18.01 18.02
C GLU A 267 1.28 -17.38 19.22
N ILE A 268 1.99 -16.26 18.97
CA ILE A 268 2.80 -15.57 19.97
C ILE A 268 2.52 -14.07 19.93
N ASP A 269 2.35 -13.48 21.11
CA ASP A 269 2.29 -12.03 21.25
C ASP A 269 3.70 -11.44 21.10
N PRO A 270 3.92 -10.44 20.22
CA PRO A 270 5.25 -9.85 19.99
C PRO A 270 5.83 -9.14 21.22
N SER A 271 4.97 -8.76 22.16
CA SER A 271 5.32 -8.11 23.43
C SER A 271 5.39 -9.08 24.62
N ALA A 272 5.04 -10.36 24.43
CA ALA A 272 5.10 -11.34 25.52
C ALA A 272 6.52 -11.41 26.12
N PRO A 273 6.64 -11.53 27.46
CA PRO A 273 7.93 -11.72 28.10
C PRO A 273 8.51 -13.08 27.70
N GLY A 274 9.77 -13.09 27.30
CA GLY A 274 10.45 -14.32 26.87
C GLY A 274 11.67 -14.06 25.99
N PRO A 275 12.35 -15.13 25.55
CA PRO A 275 13.48 -15.02 24.63
C PRO A 275 13.08 -14.27 23.35
N ALA A 276 13.92 -13.31 22.95
CA ALA A 276 13.75 -12.52 21.73
C ALA A 276 12.42 -11.73 21.62
N SER A 277 11.76 -11.40 22.75
CA SER A 277 10.60 -10.49 22.75
C SER A 277 10.92 -9.17 22.02
N LEU A 278 9.98 -8.69 21.21
CA LEU A 278 10.09 -7.38 20.56
C LEU A 278 9.66 -6.24 21.48
N ALA A 279 9.03 -6.56 22.63
CA ALA A 279 8.42 -5.60 23.54
C ALA A 279 7.57 -4.57 22.76
N GLU A 280 7.54 -3.32 23.20
CA GLU A 280 6.86 -2.22 22.50
C GLU A 280 7.63 -1.72 21.26
N GLN A 281 8.81 -2.27 20.96
CA GLN A 281 9.69 -1.77 19.89
C GLN A 281 9.36 -2.36 18.52
N GLY A 282 8.55 -3.42 18.44
CA GLY A 282 8.27 -4.19 17.22
C GLY A 282 8.04 -3.33 15.96
N PRO A 283 7.06 -2.40 15.96
CA PRO A 283 6.83 -1.51 14.82
C PRO A 283 8.03 -0.66 14.42
N SER A 284 8.76 -0.11 15.39
CA SER A 284 9.91 0.75 15.12
C SER A 284 11.08 -0.02 14.50
N LEU A 285 11.29 -1.27 14.92
CA LEU A 285 12.29 -2.16 14.33
C LEU A 285 11.95 -2.48 12.87
N ILE A 286 10.69 -2.85 12.60
CA ILE A 286 10.21 -3.17 11.25
C ILE A 286 10.29 -1.94 10.35
N GLN A 287 9.86 -0.78 10.86
CA GLN A 287 9.91 0.47 10.10
C GLN A 287 11.35 0.86 9.74
N ALA A 288 12.30 0.75 10.68
CA ALA A 288 13.71 1.03 10.39
C ALA A 288 14.25 0.11 9.29
N TRP A 289 14.00 -1.20 9.40
CA TRP A 289 14.44 -2.20 8.42
C TRP A 289 13.83 -1.98 7.03
N THR A 290 12.53 -1.67 6.94
CA THR A 290 11.83 -1.49 5.66
C THR A 290 12.10 -0.12 5.02
N ALA A 291 12.21 0.95 5.80
CA ALA A 291 12.37 2.30 5.26
C ALA A 291 13.69 2.47 4.49
N LEU A 292 14.81 1.97 5.05
CA LEU A 292 16.12 2.15 4.41
C LEU A 292 16.28 1.33 3.14
N GLN A 293 15.70 0.14 3.06
CA GLN A 293 15.76 -0.62 1.83
C GLN A 293 14.86 -0.02 0.74
N LEU A 294 13.76 0.69 1.08
CA LEU A 294 12.78 1.23 0.12
C LEU A 294 12.97 2.71 -0.26
N VAL A 295 13.76 3.47 0.50
CA VAL A 295 14.00 4.90 0.23
C VAL A 295 14.47 5.20 -1.21
N PRO A 296 15.17 4.31 -1.94
CA PRO A 296 15.47 4.57 -3.35
C PRO A 296 14.23 4.67 -4.27
N GLN A 297 13.09 4.11 -3.86
CA GLN A 297 11.83 4.06 -4.64
C GLN A 297 10.72 4.96 -4.10
N THR A 298 10.79 5.37 -2.83
CA THR A 298 9.74 6.15 -2.18
C THR A 298 10.30 7.35 -1.42
N SER A 299 9.46 8.35 -1.20
CA SER A 299 9.73 9.41 -0.24
C SER A 299 9.38 8.92 1.18
N LEU A 300 10.20 9.31 2.16
CA LEU A 300 9.99 9.09 3.58
C LEU A 300 9.48 10.37 4.28
N GLY A 301 9.25 11.45 3.55
CA GLY A 301 8.91 12.77 4.10
C GLY A 301 10.05 13.48 4.84
N LEU A 302 11.31 13.11 4.58
CA LEU A 302 12.48 13.79 5.15
C LEU A 302 12.75 15.12 4.39
N PRO A 303 13.56 16.04 4.95
CA PRO A 303 14.02 17.22 4.21
C PRO A 303 14.63 16.83 2.86
N THR A 304 14.20 17.48 1.79
CA THR A 304 14.53 17.11 0.40
C THR A 304 16.01 16.80 0.14
N PRO A 305 17.00 17.57 0.64
CA PRO A 305 18.41 17.23 0.41
C PRO A 305 18.81 15.86 0.98
N ILE A 306 18.25 15.48 2.12
CA ILE A 306 18.50 14.18 2.78
C ILE A 306 17.85 13.06 1.96
N GLU A 307 16.61 13.26 1.50
CA GLU A 307 15.95 12.26 0.64
C GLU A 307 16.69 12.02 -0.67
N VAL A 308 17.08 13.09 -1.36
CA VAL A 308 17.80 12.99 -2.63
C VAL A 308 19.12 12.24 -2.47
N LEU A 309 19.81 12.43 -1.33
CA LEU A 309 21.01 11.67 -1.01
C LEU A 309 20.70 10.18 -0.88
N LEU A 310 19.71 9.82 -0.06
CA LEU A 310 19.29 8.43 0.16
C LEU A 310 18.68 7.76 -1.10
N GLN A 311 18.14 8.56 -2.03
CA GLN A 311 17.63 8.13 -3.33
C GLN A 311 18.71 8.07 -4.42
N THR A 312 19.95 8.45 -4.10
CA THR A 312 21.07 8.45 -5.05
C THR A 312 22.12 7.42 -4.69
N PHE A 313 22.31 7.10 -3.41
CA PHE A 313 23.30 6.12 -2.96
C PHE A 313 22.63 4.92 -2.29
N PRO A 314 23.05 3.68 -2.59
CA PRO A 314 22.62 2.51 -1.85
C PRO A 314 22.90 2.66 -0.36
N VAL A 315 21.90 2.37 0.47
CA VAL A 315 22.01 2.47 1.92
C VAL A 315 22.60 1.17 2.47
N PRO A 316 23.68 1.20 3.27
CA PRO A 316 24.30 -0.01 3.78
C PRO A 316 23.41 -0.69 4.84
N TYR A 317 23.25 -2.02 4.71
CA TYR A 317 22.47 -2.84 5.64
C TYR A 317 22.96 -2.75 7.09
N THR A 318 24.25 -2.48 7.32
CA THR A 318 24.85 -2.36 8.66
C THR A 318 24.19 -1.30 9.54
N LEU A 319 23.46 -0.34 8.96
CA LEU A 319 22.69 0.66 9.71
C LEU A 319 21.43 0.09 10.40
N VAL A 320 20.92 -1.04 9.91
CA VAL A 320 19.68 -1.69 10.42
C VAL A 320 19.86 -3.16 10.76
N SER A 321 21.09 -3.68 10.73
CA SER A 321 21.37 -5.09 10.97
C SER A 321 20.94 -5.53 12.37
N ASN A 322 21.13 -4.70 13.39
CA ASN A 322 20.67 -4.99 14.75
C ASN A 322 19.14 -5.10 14.84
N GLN A 323 18.43 -4.21 14.16
CA GLN A 323 16.97 -4.21 14.14
C GLN A 323 16.44 -5.45 13.41
N TYR A 324 17.01 -5.75 12.24
CA TYR A 324 16.67 -6.96 11.49
C TYR A 324 16.96 -8.23 12.28
N ASN A 325 18.14 -8.33 12.90
CA ASN A 325 18.53 -9.49 13.70
C ASN A 325 17.58 -9.71 14.89
N LYS A 326 17.11 -8.65 15.56
CA LYS A 326 16.08 -8.78 16.61
C LYS A 326 14.78 -9.37 16.08
N ILE A 327 14.31 -8.89 14.93
CA ILE A 327 13.10 -9.40 14.27
C ILE A 327 13.32 -10.88 13.89
N TYR A 328 14.43 -11.20 13.24
CA TYR A 328 14.76 -12.56 12.86
C TYR A 328 14.81 -13.50 14.06
N GLN A 329 15.49 -13.13 15.15
CA GLN A 329 15.57 -13.94 16.36
C GLN A 329 14.20 -14.16 17.00
N PHE A 330 13.31 -13.16 16.96
CA PHE A 330 11.93 -13.32 17.42
C PHE A 330 11.21 -14.42 16.64
N PHE A 331 11.20 -14.35 15.30
CA PHE A 331 10.54 -15.36 14.47
C PHE A 331 11.21 -16.73 14.56
N PHE A 332 12.53 -16.77 14.46
CA PHE A 332 13.28 -18.02 14.52
C PHE A 332 13.05 -18.73 15.86
N THR A 333 13.01 -18.01 16.98
CA THR A 333 12.78 -18.64 18.29
C THR A 333 11.34 -19.11 18.48
N ASN A 334 10.37 -18.32 18.04
CA ASN A 334 8.98 -18.49 18.46
C ASN A 334 8.07 -19.19 17.43
N ALA A 335 8.44 -19.18 16.14
CA ALA A 335 7.60 -19.73 15.06
C ALA A 335 7.94 -21.18 14.68
N GLN A 336 8.51 -21.97 15.59
CA GLN A 336 9.03 -23.33 15.31
C GLN A 336 8.00 -24.22 14.58
N HIS A 337 6.78 -24.31 15.10
CA HIS A 337 5.72 -25.12 14.49
C HIS A 337 5.34 -24.67 13.06
N VAL A 338 5.48 -23.39 12.75
CA VAL A 338 5.25 -22.86 11.39
C VAL A 338 6.42 -23.22 10.49
N LEU A 339 7.66 -23.13 10.99
CA LEU A 339 8.85 -23.50 10.25
C LEU A 339 8.92 -25.00 9.96
N ASP A 340 8.36 -25.84 10.84
CA ASP A 340 8.23 -27.28 10.61
C ASP A 340 7.41 -27.59 9.36
N ILE A 341 6.37 -26.80 9.05
CA ILE A 341 5.58 -26.95 7.82
C ILE A 341 6.47 -26.69 6.59
N ALA A 342 7.32 -25.67 6.64
CA ALA A 342 8.20 -25.31 5.54
C ALA A 342 9.19 -26.45 5.21
N GLU A 343 9.80 -27.05 6.23
CA GLU A 343 10.72 -28.17 6.05
C GLU A 343 9.98 -29.44 5.60
N GLN A 344 8.96 -29.85 6.34
CA GLN A 344 8.35 -31.18 6.18
C GLN A 344 7.55 -31.27 4.88
N LYS A 345 6.86 -30.20 4.48
CA LYS A 345 5.99 -30.21 3.30
C LYS A 345 6.66 -29.67 2.04
N TYR A 346 7.60 -28.74 2.19
CA TYR A 346 8.20 -28.04 1.06
C TYR A 346 9.71 -28.26 0.89
N GLY A 347 10.37 -28.95 1.84
CA GLY A 347 11.80 -29.20 1.79
C GLY A 347 12.63 -27.91 1.84
N LEU A 348 12.08 -26.84 2.44
CA LEU A 348 12.77 -25.56 2.56
C LEU A 348 13.78 -25.63 3.70
N ASP A 349 14.91 -24.94 3.55
CA ASP A 349 15.82 -24.68 4.66
C ASP A 349 15.13 -23.82 5.74
N ARG A 350 15.32 -24.15 7.02
CA ARG A 350 14.63 -23.46 8.13
C ARG A 350 15.01 -21.98 8.24
N GLU A 351 16.26 -21.62 7.99
CA GLU A 351 16.72 -20.23 8.03
C GLU A 351 16.11 -19.43 6.87
N GLU A 352 16.13 -19.99 5.65
CA GLU A 352 15.46 -19.39 4.49
C GLU A 352 13.94 -19.25 4.70
N ALA A 353 13.29 -20.27 5.28
CA ALA A 353 11.88 -20.26 5.61
C ALA A 353 11.54 -19.17 6.63
N CYS A 354 12.37 -18.99 7.66
CA CYS A 354 12.21 -17.94 8.66
C CYS A 354 12.30 -16.54 8.04
N HIS A 355 13.28 -16.32 7.15
CA HIS A 355 13.40 -15.05 6.42
C HIS A 355 12.19 -14.77 5.50
N ASN A 356 11.63 -15.79 4.86
CA ASN A 356 10.41 -15.61 4.07
C ASN A 356 9.16 -15.41 4.94
N LEU A 357 9.06 -16.07 6.10
CA LEU A 357 7.97 -15.89 7.07
C LEU A 357 7.96 -14.46 7.63
N LEU A 358 9.10 -13.96 8.10
CA LEU A 358 9.19 -12.59 8.61
C LEU A 358 8.95 -11.57 7.48
N PHE A 359 9.38 -11.85 6.24
CA PHE A 359 9.09 -10.97 5.11
C PHE A 359 7.58 -10.93 4.78
N LEU A 360 6.91 -12.09 4.79
CA LEU A 360 5.45 -12.18 4.62
C LEU A 360 4.71 -11.36 5.68
N ILE A 361 5.07 -11.51 6.95
CA ILE A 361 4.37 -10.87 8.07
C ILE A 361 4.72 -9.38 8.15
N CYS A 362 6.00 -9.03 8.19
CA CYS A 362 6.45 -7.67 8.48
C CYS A 362 6.48 -6.77 7.23
N PHE A 363 6.93 -7.28 6.08
CA PHE A 363 7.02 -6.47 4.86
C PHE A 363 5.70 -6.48 4.08
N ASN A 364 5.24 -7.66 3.64
CA ASN A 364 4.08 -7.74 2.74
C ASN A 364 2.79 -7.37 3.46
N THR A 365 2.56 -7.94 4.63
CA THR A 365 1.27 -7.83 5.32
C THR A 365 1.21 -6.60 6.21
N TRP A 366 2.08 -6.50 7.22
CA TRP A 366 2.11 -5.35 8.14
C TRP A 366 2.35 -4.05 7.36
N GLY A 367 3.38 -4.00 6.51
CA GLY A 367 3.67 -2.83 5.67
C GLY A 367 2.51 -2.46 4.73
N GLY A 368 1.85 -3.45 4.12
CA GLY A 368 0.65 -3.23 3.31
C GLY A 368 -0.52 -2.63 4.10
N MET A 369 -0.77 -3.12 5.32
CA MET A 369 -1.83 -2.60 6.19
C MET A 369 -1.54 -1.19 6.70
N GLN A 370 -0.26 -0.85 6.93
CA GLN A 370 0.15 0.52 7.28
C GLN A 370 -0.08 1.53 6.14
N LEU A 371 -0.42 1.09 4.93
CA LEU A 371 -0.83 1.96 3.82
C LEU A 371 -2.34 1.88 3.56
N LEU A 372 -2.92 0.68 3.65
CA LEU A 372 -4.33 0.45 3.38
C LEU A 372 -5.24 1.03 4.46
N MET A 373 -5.02 0.70 5.74
CA MET A 373 -5.92 1.13 6.82
C MET A 373 -5.96 2.66 6.99
N PRO A 374 -4.83 3.41 6.90
CA PRO A 374 -4.88 4.87 6.85
C PRO A 374 -5.66 5.41 5.65
N SER A 375 -5.56 4.76 4.48
CA SER A 375 -6.34 5.14 3.31
C SER A 375 -7.84 4.92 3.52
N ILE A 376 -8.22 3.84 4.20
CA ILE A 376 -9.61 3.56 4.59
C ILE A 376 -10.13 4.69 5.49
N VAL A 377 -9.48 4.98 6.62
CA VAL A 377 -9.99 6.00 7.55
C VAL A 377 -10.02 7.39 6.92
N ARG A 378 -9.02 7.74 6.10
CA ARG A 378 -8.96 9.03 5.40
C ARG A 378 -10.12 9.18 4.41
N ARG A 379 -10.39 8.16 3.59
CA ARG A 379 -11.48 8.19 2.60
C ARG A 379 -12.85 8.25 3.27
N ILE A 380 -13.04 7.46 4.32
CA ILE A 380 -14.27 7.42 5.11
C ILE A 380 -14.53 8.77 5.81
N ASP A 381 -13.52 9.38 6.45
CA ASP A 381 -13.71 10.69 7.08
C ASP A 381 -14.05 11.78 6.04
N SER A 382 -13.34 11.76 4.91
CA SER A 382 -13.58 12.69 3.79
C SER A 382 -14.98 12.58 3.20
N ALA A 383 -15.59 11.38 3.24
CA ALA A 383 -16.96 11.14 2.79
C ALA A 383 -18.04 11.63 3.78
N GLY A 384 -17.64 12.07 4.98
CA GLY A 384 -18.51 12.76 5.93
C GLY A 384 -19.31 11.83 6.86
N VAL A 385 -19.86 12.42 7.93
CA VAL A 385 -20.50 11.68 9.03
C VAL A 385 -21.77 10.94 8.59
N SER A 386 -22.52 11.47 7.63
CA SER A 386 -23.72 10.77 7.10
C SER A 386 -23.34 9.41 6.54
N PHE A 387 -22.30 9.36 5.72
CA PHE A 387 -21.80 8.11 5.14
C PHE A 387 -21.26 7.14 6.21
N GLN A 388 -20.56 7.66 7.22
CA GLN A 388 -20.11 6.83 8.35
C GLN A 388 -21.29 6.17 9.10
N ARG A 389 -22.39 6.91 9.30
CA ARG A 389 -23.62 6.35 9.89
C ARG A 389 -24.29 5.30 8.99
N GLU A 390 -24.15 5.41 7.67
CA GLU A 390 -24.59 4.38 6.72
C GLU A 390 -23.75 3.10 6.85
N LEU A 391 -22.42 3.23 6.96
CA LEU A 391 -21.53 2.09 7.26
C LEU A 391 -21.88 1.46 8.61
N ALA A 392 -22.12 2.27 9.64
CA ALA A 392 -22.51 1.75 10.95
C ALA A 392 -23.82 0.97 10.92
N ARG A 393 -24.81 1.42 10.13
CA ARG A 393 -26.04 0.67 9.91
C ARG A 393 -25.79 -0.64 9.16
N ASP A 394 -25.02 -0.62 8.07
CA ASP A 394 -24.67 -1.83 7.30
C ASP A 394 -24.01 -2.89 8.20
N VAL A 395 -23.04 -2.47 9.02
CA VAL A 395 -22.32 -3.35 9.97
C VAL A 395 -23.26 -3.92 11.04
N ARG A 396 -24.00 -3.05 11.74
CA ARG A 396 -24.81 -3.46 12.89
C ARG A 396 -26.01 -4.31 12.47
N SER A 397 -26.65 -3.99 11.34
CA SER A 397 -27.71 -4.81 10.78
C SER A 397 -27.21 -6.18 10.32
N ALA A 398 -25.98 -6.27 9.81
CA ALA A 398 -25.40 -7.55 9.40
C ALA A 398 -25.04 -8.46 10.58
N VAL A 399 -24.59 -7.89 11.70
CA VAL A 399 -24.24 -8.64 12.91
C VAL A 399 -25.48 -9.05 13.73
N GLY A 400 -26.55 -8.25 13.71
CA GLY A 400 -27.79 -8.56 14.41
C GLY A 400 -27.67 -8.48 15.93
N GLU A 401 -28.60 -9.12 16.64
CA GLU A 401 -28.70 -9.09 18.11
C GLU A 401 -27.55 -9.82 18.81
N ASP A 402 -26.95 -10.82 18.15
CA ASP A 402 -25.83 -11.59 18.69
C ASP A 402 -24.58 -10.72 18.96
N GLY A 403 -24.47 -9.55 18.33
CA GLY A 403 -23.39 -8.60 18.56
C GLY A 403 -21.99 -9.08 18.15
N ARG A 404 -21.88 -10.29 17.57
CA ARG A 404 -20.61 -10.96 17.24
C ARG A 404 -20.31 -10.91 15.75
N LEU A 405 -19.11 -10.46 15.40
CA LEU A 405 -18.62 -10.51 14.04
C LEU A 405 -18.34 -11.96 13.60
N THR A 406 -18.90 -12.36 12.46
CA THR A 406 -18.68 -13.66 11.82
C THR A 406 -18.39 -13.48 10.34
N MET A 407 -17.82 -14.49 9.68
CA MET A 407 -17.61 -14.44 8.22
C MET A 407 -18.93 -14.28 7.45
N ALA A 408 -20.00 -14.94 7.92
CA ALA A 408 -21.33 -14.79 7.33
C ALA A 408 -21.88 -13.36 7.50
N ALA A 409 -21.66 -12.73 8.66
CA ALA A 409 -22.03 -11.34 8.86
C ALA A 409 -21.22 -10.41 7.94
N LEU A 410 -19.90 -10.62 7.80
CA LEU A 410 -19.07 -9.85 6.89
C LEU A 410 -19.61 -9.90 5.45
N GLU A 411 -19.98 -11.07 4.92
CA GLU A 411 -20.53 -11.19 3.56
C GLU A 411 -21.86 -10.46 3.36
N ARG A 412 -22.64 -10.24 4.42
CA ARG A 412 -23.87 -9.44 4.34
C ARG A 412 -23.61 -7.93 4.28
N MET A 413 -22.42 -7.45 4.68
CA MET A 413 -22.05 -6.03 4.69
C MET A 413 -21.67 -5.54 3.29
N LYS A 414 -22.68 -5.36 2.43
CA LYS A 414 -22.50 -5.00 1.01
C LYS A 414 -21.83 -3.63 0.85
N LEU A 415 -22.19 -2.66 1.70
CA LEU A 415 -21.58 -1.32 1.62
C LEU A 415 -20.15 -1.34 2.11
N VAL A 416 -19.84 -2.06 3.19
CA VAL A 416 -18.45 -2.23 3.66
C VAL A 416 -17.59 -2.88 2.57
N LYS A 417 -18.05 -3.98 1.97
CA LYS A 417 -17.34 -4.69 0.89
C LYS A 417 -17.05 -3.77 -0.30
N SER A 418 -18.07 -3.06 -0.79
CA SER A 418 -17.92 -2.10 -1.90
C SER A 418 -17.01 -0.92 -1.52
N THR A 419 -17.05 -0.45 -0.28
CA THR A 419 -16.18 0.63 0.23
C THR A 419 -14.72 0.20 0.21
N VAL A 420 -14.40 -1.02 0.67
CA VAL A 420 -13.03 -1.57 0.63
C VAL A 420 -12.51 -1.64 -0.80
N TYR A 421 -13.31 -2.14 -1.74
CA TYR A 421 -12.93 -2.16 -3.16
C TYR A 421 -12.70 -0.76 -3.73
N GLU A 422 -13.53 0.21 -3.39
CA GLU A 422 -13.34 1.58 -3.87
C GLU A 422 -12.09 2.24 -3.27
N VAL A 423 -11.75 1.94 -2.01
CA VAL A 423 -10.48 2.38 -1.41
C VAL A 423 -9.30 1.74 -2.12
N LEU A 424 -9.31 0.42 -2.35
CA LEU A 424 -8.24 -0.29 -3.05
C LEU A 424 -8.04 0.19 -4.50
N ARG A 425 -9.14 0.49 -5.21
CA ARG A 425 -9.12 1.08 -6.56
C ARG A 425 -8.51 2.48 -6.54
N MET A 426 -8.94 3.31 -5.60
CA MET A 426 -8.51 4.71 -5.52
C MET A 426 -7.07 4.83 -5.01
N ASP A 427 -6.72 4.14 -3.94
CA ASP A 427 -5.44 4.25 -3.25
C ASP A 427 -4.78 2.86 -3.12
N PRO A 428 -4.33 2.26 -4.23
CA PRO A 428 -3.62 0.98 -4.18
C PRO A 428 -2.40 1.09 -3.25
N PRO A 429 -2.28 0.24 -2.21
CA PRO A 429 -1.17 0.30 -1.26
C PRO A 429 0.21 0.19 -1.93
N VAL A 430 0.32 -0.70 -2.92
CA VAL A 430 1.52 -0.88 -3.74
C VAL A 430 1.18 -0.46 -5.16
N PRO A 431 1.46 0.79 -5.56
CA PRO A 431 0.88 1.32 -6.79
C PRO A 431 1.72 1.05 -8.05
N PHE A 432 2.90 0.41 -7.93
CA PHE A 432 3.74 0.10 -9.07
C PHE A 432 3.97 -1.39 -9.24
N GLN A 433 3.89 -1.84 -10.49
CA GLN A 433 4.12 -3.22 -10.89
C GLN A 433 5.07 -3.23 -12.07
N TYR A 434 5.98 -4.20 -12.11
CA TYR A 434 6.97 -4.31 -13.16
C TYR A 434 7.05 -5.73 -13.69
N GLY A 435 7.52 -5.87 -14.93
CA GLY A 435 7.75 -7.14 -15.60
C GLY A 435 8.63 -6.94 -16.81
N ARG A 436 9.54 -7.87 -17.08
CA ARG A 436 10.43 -7.81 -18.24
C ARG A 436 9.85 -8.63 -19.38
N ALA A 437 9.76 -8.08 -20.58
CA ALA A 437 9.22 -8.82 -21.73
C ALA A 437 10.08 -10.08 -22.02
N LYS A 438 9.46 -11.26 -22.04
CA LYS A 438 10.13 -12.55 -22.31
C LYS A 438 10.43 -12.74 -23.81
N GLU A 439 9.66 -12.08 -24.65
CA GLU A 439 9.72 -12.10 -26.10
C GLU A 439 9.32 -10.73 -26.67
N ASP A 440 9.36 -10.57 -27.99
CA ASP A 440 8.80 -9.37 -28.62
C ASP A 440 7.27 -9.41 -28.49
N LEU A 441 6.67 -8.34 -27.97
CA LEU A 441 5.25 -8.25 -27.68
C LEU A 441 4.60 -7.11 -28.46
N ILE A 442 3.31 -7.29 -28.76
CA ILE A 442 2.43 -6.18 -29.11
C ILE A 442 1.56 -5.89 -27.89
N VAL A 443 1.72 -4.70 -27.32
CA VAL A 443 0.91 -4.22 -26.18
C VAL A 443 -0.11 -3.22 -26.68
N GLU A 444 -1.39 -3.50 -26.44
CA GLU A 444 -2.48 -2.62 -26.84
C GLU A 444 -2.84 -1.65 -25.72
N SER A 445 -2.95 -0.36 -26.05
CA SER A 445 -3.74 0.59 -25.27
C SER A 445 -5.13 0.73 -25.91
N HIS A 446 -5.91 1.70 -25.44
CA HIS A 446 -7.24 1.97 -25.99
C HIS A 446 -7.23 2.48 -27.43
N ASP A 447 -6.18 3.18 -27.85
CA ASP A 447 -6.17 3.95 -29.11
C ASP A 447 -5.02 3.55 -30.05
N ALA A 448 -4.12 2.66 -29.62
CA ALA A 448 -2.98 2.20 -30.41
C ALA A 448 -2.45 0.85 -29.93
N SER A 449 -1.63 0.22 -30.77
CA SER A 449 -0.83 -0.96 -30.43
C SER A 449 0.65 -0.62 -30.50
N TYR A 450 1.45 -1.12 -29.56
CA TYR A 450 2.86 -0.78 -29.43
C TYR A 450 3.75 -2.00 -29.51
N ARG A 451 4.85 -1.89 -30.27
CA ARG A 451 5.88 -2.93 -30.29
C ARG A 451 6.80 -2.78 -29.09
N ILE A 452 6.90 -3.83 -28.29
CA ILE A 452 7.83 -3.97 -27.16
C ILE A 452 8.81 -5.06 -27.51
N ARG A 453 10.10 -4.82 -27.31
CA ARG A 453 11.14 -5.81 -27.58
C ARG A 453 11.40 -6.69 -26.38
N LYS A 454 11.82 -7.92 -26.63
CA LYS A 454 12.34 -8.83 -25.61
C LYS A 454 13.38 -8.13 -24.73
N GLY A 455 13.25 -8.32 -23.42
CA GLY A 455 14.17 -7.78 -22.42
C GLY A 455 13.85 -6.35 -21.96
N GLU A 456 12.97 -5.62 -22.64
CA GLU A 456 12.52 -4.30 -22.17
C GLU A 456 11.73 -4.42 -20.86
N LEU A 457 12.00 -3.51 -19.92
CA LEU A 457 11.29 -3.45 -18.65
C LEU A 457 9.97 -2.70 -18.84
N LEU A 458 8.87 -3.38 -18.60
CA LEU A 458 7.54 -2.78 -18.51
C LEU A 458 7.26 -2.41 -17.05
N GLY A 459 6.65 -1.25 -16.84
CA GLY A 459 6.16 -0.80 -15.55
C GLY A 459 4.72 -0.31 -15.66
N GLY A 460 3.95 -0.40 -14.59
CA GLY A 460 2.56 0.06 -14.54
C GLY A 460 2.34 0.89 -13.30
N TYR A 461 1.63 2.01 -13.44
CA TYR A 461 1.20 2.82 -12.30
C TYR A 461 -0.29 2.62 -12.04
N GLN A 462 -0.60 1.66 -11.16
CA GLN A 462 -1.96 1.21 -10.86
C GLN A 462 -2.91 2.33 -10.43
N LYS A 463 -2.41 3.35 -9.74
CA LYS A 463 -3.24 4.47 -9.32
C LYS A 463 -3.88 5.21 -10.51
N ILE A 464 -3.17 5.31 -11.64
CA ILE A 464 -3.72 5.89 -12.87
C ILE A 464 -4.55 4.85 -13.62
N ALA A 465 -4.04 3.62 -13.78
CA ALA A 465 -4.74 2.59 -14.54
C ALA A 465 -6.10 2.18 -13.93
N MET A 466 -6.23 2.15 -12.60
CA MET A 466 -7.51 1.88 -11.92
C MET A 466 -8.42 3.12 -11.80
N ARG A 467 -7.98 4.27 -12.34
CA ARG A 467 -8.76 5.51 -12.50
C ARG A 467 -8.87 5.89 -13.98
N ASP A 468 -8.81 4.90 -14.85
CA ASP A 468 -9.01 5.10 -16.27
C ASP A 468 -10.48 5.42 -16.58
N PRO A 469 -10.80 6.59 -17.18
CA PRO A 469 -12.17 6.97 -17.52
C PRO A 469 -12.82 6.04 -18.55
N LYS A 470 -12.04 5.26 -19.32
CA LYS A 470 -12.56 4.24 -20.24
C LYS A 470 -12.98 2.95 -19.52
N ALA A 471 -12.51 2.73 -18.30
CA ALA A 471 -12.87 1.58 -17.46
C ALA A 471 -13.87 1.92 -16.34
N PHE A 472 -13.82 3.15 -15.81
CA PHE A 472 -14.64 3.59 -14.67
C PHE A 472 -15.29 4.95 -14.93
N GLN A 473 -16.60 5.04 -14.73
CA GLN A 473 -17.30 6.34 -14.68
C GLN A 473 -16.91 7.13 -13.42
N PHE A 474 -16.75 8.45 -13.54
CA PHE A 474 -16.26 9.32 -12.45
C PHE A 474 -15.02 8.74 -11.76
N PRO A 475 -13.93 8.49 -12.51
CA PRO A 475 -12.83 7.66 -12.04
C PRO A 475 -12.06 8.26 -10.86
N ASP A 476 -12.04 9.58 -10.74
CA ASP A 476 -11.37 10.31 -9.64
C ASP A 476 -12.29 10.58 -8.44
N THR A 477 -13.57 10.22 -8.53
CA THR A 477 -14.53 10.38 -7.44
C THR A 477 -14.57 9.12 -6.59
N PHE A 478 -14.49 9.28 -5.27
CA PHE A 478 -14.69 8.18 -4.33
C PHE A 478 -16.18 7.82 -4.28
N MET A 479 -16.56 6.70 -4.90
CA MET A 479 -17.92 6.21 -4.97
C MET A 479 -18.06 4.91 -4.17
N PRO A 480 -18.39 4.97 -2.86
CA PRO A 480 -18.39 3.78 -1.99
C PRO A 480 -19.44 2.72 -2.41
N ARG A 481 -20.40 3.08 -3.27
CA ARG A 481 -21.45 2.18 -3.78
C ARG A 481 -21.13 1.56 -5.14
N ARG A 482 -19.96 1.85 -5.72
CA ARG A 482 -19.59 1.47 -7.09
C ARG A 482 -19.73 -0.03 -7.38
N PHE A 483 -19.51 -0.88 -6.39
CA PHE A 483 -19.49 -2.34 -6.54
C PHE A 483 -20.71 -3.02 -5.90
N MET A 484 -21.85 -2.32 -5.79
CA MET A 484 -23.10 -2.88 -5.25
C MET A 484 -24.14 -3.24 -6.32
N GLY A 485 -23.95 -2.78 -7.57
CA GLY A 485 -24.90 -2.96 -8.68
C GLY A 485 -24.61 -4.19 -9.56
N PRO A 486 -25.42 -4.42 -10.60
CA PRO A 486 -25.28 -5.57 -11.50
C PRO A 486 -23.95 -5.59 -12.26
N ASP A 487 -23.32 -4.43 -12.47
CA ASP A 487 -22.00 -4.31 -13.11
C ASP A 487 -20.81 -4.65 -12.20
N ALA A 488 -21.04 -4.96 -10.92
CA ALA A 488 -19.97 -5.08 -9.93
C ALA A 488 -18.87 -6.06 -10.35
N GLU A 489 -19.22 -7.25 -10.82
CA GLU A 489 -18.25 -8.27 -11.23
C GLU A 489 -17.37 -7.81 -12.41
N ARG A 490 -18.00 -7.21 -13.43
CA ARG A 490 -17.29 -6.61 -14.58
C ARG A 490 -16.35 -5.49 -14.14
N LEU A 491 -16.75 -4.68 -13.17
CA LEU A 491 -15.90 -3.60 -12.63
C LEU A 491 -14.76 -4.16 -11.76
N LEU A 492 -14.98 -5.24 -11.02
CA LEU A 492 -13.95 -5.88 -10.19
C LEU A 492 -12.84 -6.53 -11.02
N GLN A 493 -13.14 -6.97 -12.25
CA GLN A 493 -12.09 -7.37 -13.21
C GLN A 493 -11.09 -6.24 -13.50
N ASN A 494 -11.44 -4.98 -13.23
CA ASN A 494 -10.61 -3.81 -13.45
C ASN A 494 -9.91 -3.32 -12.17
N VAL A 495 -10.18 -3.93 -11.02
CA VAL A 495 -9.52 -3.65 -9.75
C VAL A 495 -8.34 -4.62 -9.61
N THR A 496 -7.12 -4.10 -9.64
CA THR A 496 -5.90 -4.93 -9.76
C THR A 496 -4.90 -4.77 -8.61
N TRP A 497 -5.33 -4.24 -7.46
CA TRP A 497 -4.46 -3.94 -6.31
C TRP A 497 -3.53 -5.10 -5.89
N SER A 498 -3.97 -6.35 -6.14
CA SER A 498 -3.25 -7.58 -5.80
C SER A 498 -2.23 -8.03 -6.86
N ASN A 499 -1.91 -7.20 -7.85
CA ASN A 499 -1.10 -7.54 -9.04
C ASN A 499 -1.77 -8.62 -9.93
N GLY A 500 -3.09 -8.50 -10.08
CA GLY A 500 -3.98 -9.29 -10.93
C GLY A 500 -5.43 -8.83 -10.71
N PRO A 501 -6.37 -9.12 -11.62
CA PRO A 501 -7.79 -8.82 -11.42
C PRO A 501 -8.33 -9.37 -10.10
N GLU A 502 -9.17 -8.62 -9.39
CA GLU A 502 -9.77 -9.05 -8.12
C GLU A 502 -10.59 -10.36 -8.27
N THR A 503 -11.14 -10.57 -9.45
CA THR A 503 -11.92 -11.76 -9.83
C THR A 503 -11.06 -13.00 -10.13
N GLU A 504 -9.73 -12.88 -10.14
CA GLU A 504 -8.79 -14.01 -10.31
C GLU A 504 -8.12 -14.39 -9.00
N ASP A 505 -7.70 -15.65 -8.87
CA ASP A 505 -7.08 -16.18 -7.66
C ASP A 505 -5.55 -16.23 -7.73
N PRO A 506 -4.87 -15.98 -6.60
CA PRO A 506 -3.44 -16.22 -6.52
C PRO A 506 -3.15 -17.72 -6.63
N THR A 507 -2.24 -18.08 -7.55
CA THR A 507 -1.83 -19.46 -7.77
C THR A 507 -0.30 -19.59 -7.67
N LEU A 508 0.20 -20.82 -7.65
CA LEU A 508 1.66 -21.08 -7.68
C LEU A 508 2.32 -20.62 -8.98
N ASN A 509 1.53 -20.41 -10.05
CA ASN A 509 2.02 -20.11 -11.40
C ASN A 509 1.92 -18.61 -11.76
N ASN A 510 1.29 -17.80 -10.91
CA ASN A 510 1.17 -16.36 -11.11
C ASN A 510 1.89 -15.57 -9.99
N LYS A 511 1.96 -14.25 -10.18
CA LYS A 511 2.56 -13.31 -9.21
C LYS A 511 1.52 -12.43 -8.51
N GLN A 512 0.26 -12.86 -8.50
CA GLN A 512 -0.77 -12.20 -7.71
C GLN A 512 -0.50 -12.44 -6.21
N CYS A 513 -0.86 -11.45 -5.39
CA CYS A 513 -0.66 -11.44 -3.94
C CYS A 513 -1.19 -12.72 -3.29
N ALA A 514 -0.31 -13.46 -2.59
CA ALA A 514 -0.71 -14.68 -1.89
C ALA A 514 -1.79 -14.46 -0.82
N GLY A 515 -1.87 -13.24 -0.26
CA GLY A 515 -2.86 -12.84 0.73
C GLY A 515 -4.03 -12.03 0.17
N LYS A 516 -4.42 -12.19 -1.11
CA LYS A 516 -5.51 -11.42 -1.74
C LYS A 516 -6.77 -11.38 -0.87
N ASP A 517 -7.35 -12.55 -0.58
CA ASP A 517 -8.60 -12.65 0.17
C ASP A 517 -8.43 -12.26 1.64
N PHE A 518 -7.27 -12.59 2.20
CA PHE A 518 -6.91 -12.24 3.57
C PHE A 518 -6.92 -10.72 3.77
N VAL A 519 -6.27 -9.94 2.90
CA VAL A 519 -6.25 -8.47 2.98
C VAL A 519 -7.65 -7.88 2.85
N ASN A 520 -8.46 -8.39 1.91
CA ASN A 520 -9.84 -7.92 1.73
C ASN A 520 -10.68 -8.17 3.00
N MET A 521 -10.55 -9.37 3.56
CA MET A 521 -11.17 -9.74 4.83
C MET A 521 -10.72 -8.82 5.98
N LEU A 522 -9.41 -8.58 6.15
CA LEU A 522 -8.89 -7.69 7.20
C LEU A 522 -9.41 -6.26 7.07
N ALA A 523 -9.45 -5.72 5.86
CA ALA A 523 -9.96 -4.37 5.61
C ALA A 523 -11.45 -4.25 5.98
N ARG A 524 -12.24 -5.29 5.70
CA ARG A 524 -13.67 -5.34 6.06
C ARG A 524 -13.87 -5.52 7.56
N MET A 525 -13.08 -6.39 8.20
CA MET A 525 -13.07 -6.56 9.66
C MET A 525 -12.69 -5.26 10.38
N PHE A 526 -11.70 -4.52 9.87
CA PHE A 526 -11.30 -3.23 10.42
C PHE A 526 -12.45 -2.22 10.44
N ILE A 527 -13.16 -2.07 9.31
CA ILE A 527 -14.34 -1.20 9.21
C ILE A 527 -15.47 -1.71 10.12
N ALA A 528 -15.71 -3.02 10.15
CA ALA A 528 -16.75 -3.61 10.98
C ALA A 528 -16.50 -3.35 12.48
N GLU A 529 -15.31 -3.64 12.99
CA GLU A 529 -14.94 -3.43 14.40
C GLU A 529 -15.00 -1.94 14.79
N LEU A 530 -14.54 -1.04 13.91
CA LEU A 530 -14.71 0.41 14.11
C LEU A 530 -16.17 0.78 14.34
N TYR A 531 -17.09 0.29 13.50
CA TYR A 531 -18.48 0.71 13.56
C TYR A 531 -19.39 -0.11 14.49
N LEU A 532 -18.90 -1.26 14.97
CA LEU A 532 -19.50 -1.94 16.13
C LEU A 532 -19.30 -1.11 17.40
N ARG A 533 -18.17 -0.42 17.52
CA ARG A 533 -17.79 0.37 18.70
C ARG A 533 -18.13 1.86 18.62
N TYR A 534 -18.05 2.46 17.43
CA TYR A 534 -18.20 3.89 17.21
C TYR A 534 -19.34 4.21 16.22
N ASP A 535 -20.03 5.33 16.42
CA ASP A 535 -21.02 5.86 15.46
C ASP A 535 -20.36 6.60 14.29
N PHE A 536 -19.31 7.35 14.59
CA PHE A 536 -18.47 8.04 13.61
C PHE A 536 -17.16 8.48 14.26
N PHE A 537 -16.20 8.88 13.43
CA PHE A 537 -14.95 9.49 13.84
C PHE A 537 -14.62 10.74 13.01
N LYS A 538 -13.71 11.56 13.53
CA LYS A 538 -13.05 12.66 12.79
C LYS A 538 -11.55 12.59 12.95
N LEU A 539 -10.84 12.73 11.84
CA LEU A 539 -9.39 12.84 11.86
C LEU A 539 -8.97 14.28 12.13
N GLY A 540 -7.84 14.44 12.82
CA GLY A 540 -7.15 15.72 12.92
C GLY A 540 -6.34 16.04 11.65
N PRO A 541 -5.64 17.19 11.64
CA PRO A 541 -4.67 17.50 10.60
C PRO A 541 -3.64 16.38 10.47
N ILE A 542 -3.43 15.91 9.24
CA ILE A 542 -2.42 14.90 8.92
C ILE A 542 -1.06 15.61 8.89
N SER A 543 -0.07 15.08 9.60
CA SER A 543 1.31 15.56 9.52
C SER A 543 2.18 14.55 8.75
N GLY A 544 3.22 15.04 8.07
CA GLY A 544 4.05 14.21 7.19
C GLY A 544 3.36 13.87 5.86
N SER A 545 3.94 12.94 5.11
CA SER A 545 3.40 12.50 3.82
C SER A 545 3.84 11.06 3.49
N GLY A 546 3.15 10.41 2.56
CA GLY A 546 3.50 9.05 2.14
C GLY A 546 3.46 8.04 3.31
N PRO A 547 4.38 7.06 3.36
CA PRO A 547 4.43 6.03 4.39
C PRO A 547 4.72 6.55 5.82
N THR A 548 5.15 7.80 5.98
CA THR A 548 5.45 8.39 7.30
C THR A 548 4.35 9.33 7.79
N ALA A 549 3.27 9.48 7.03
CA ALA A 549 2.12 10.29 7.42
C ALA A 549 1.54 9.82 8.77
N GLN A 550 1.35 10.77 9.67
CA GLN A 550 0.80 10.56 11.00
C GLN A 550 -0.65 11.04 11.03
N TYR A 551 -1.53 10.16 11.49
CA TYR A 551 -2.96 10.40 11.62
C TYR A 551 -3.34 10.37 13.09
N LYS A 552 -4.30 11.20 13.45
CA LYS A 552 -4.85 11.27 14.79
C LYS A 552 -6.37 11.27 14.72
N PHE A 553 -7.01 10.57 15.64
CA PHE A 553 -8.43 10.79 15.89
C PHE A 553 -8.57 12.04 16.76
N LYS A 554 -9.41 12.98 16.29
CA LYS A 554 -9.88 14.13 17.07
C LYS A 554 -11.24 13.88 17.70
N VAL A 555 -12.04 13.01 17.08
CA VAL A 555 -13.31 12.53 17.62
C VAL A 555 -13.39 11.04 17.35
N LEU A 556 -13.72 10.27 18.39
CA LEU A 556 -14.24 8.90 18.29
C LEU A 556 -15.58 8.90 19.05
N GLN A 557 -16.68 9.05 18.32
CA GLN A 557 -17.99 9.05 18.96
C GLN A 557 -18.38 7.59 19.27
N ARG A 558 -18.34 7.20 20.54
CA ARG A 558 -18.85 5.90 21.00
C ARG A 558 -20.29 5.71 20.56
N ARG A 559 -20.61 4.49 20.15
CA ARG A 559 -21.99 4.04 19.93
C ARG A 559 -22.82 4.38 21.16
N ARG A 560 -23.97 5.02 20.97
CA ARG A 560 -24.98 5.09 22.03
C ARG A 560 -25.61 3.72 22.15
N ASP A 561 -25.44 3.08 23.31
CA ASP A 561 -26.27 1.93 23.65
C ASP A 561 -27.71 2.42 23.69
N GLY A 562 -28.64 1.65 23.12
CA GLY A 562 -30.05 2.03 23.03
C GLY A 562 -30.70 2.02 24.42
N SER A 563 -30.43 3.05 25.21
CA SER A 563 -31.13 3.42 26.44
C SER A 563 -30.73 4.85 26.83
N SER A 564 -31.29 5.85 26.13
CA SER A 564 -31.40 7.22 26.63
C SER A 564 -32.60 7.90 25.99
#